data_AF-A0A3C0NC62-F1
#
_entry.id   AF-A0A3C0NC62-F1
#
_cell.length_a   1.000
_cell.length_b   1.000
_cell.length_c   1.000
_cell.angle_alpha   90.00
_cell.angle_beta   90.00
_cell.angle_gamma   90.00
#
_symmetry.space_group_name_H-M   'P 1'
#
loop_
_entity.id
_entity.type
_entity.pdbx_description
1 polymer ?
#
loop_
_entity_poly.entity_id
_entity_poly.type
_entity_poly.pdbx_seq_one_letter_code
_entity_poly.pdbx_strand_id
1 'polypeptide(L)'
;MDPGNSTALSALVQLIQSTDDEFISMEAAYSLGKIDPGNPEAIAALVQFIQSTDDELTRWQAAYSLGKIDPGNPEAIAALIQLIESTDDKFTREQAADSLGDVGAGNSEAISALMQLIQSTDEEFIRWQAADSLGKIDPGNPTVSATLVQLIESTNDAFTRWRAAKSLKLILQDEQLARIVTPLKDYLSDETYENDFKHFRECYEIIWDCAQTIPYPAFYQAWHTQPTPIHPEVLEITPVGSTPFTQSLNFANLPHSLSAAITNDPALSQTIHVICIDGSKFIDRDNPASKIYTEMVKAGCPKCEDGTPKTMPELQTYWDLLESDKRVILVFYESTAPLISPLDNTGLREVGFSDTFLDALSKFDGAICVVTSPPAPLLQGDESKSISPSFWHREGINGARVLQCFSSSQPQLVEDIVRWIRAIH
;
A
#
# COMPACT_ATOMS: atom_id res chain seq x y z
N MET A 1 42.56 -26.11 3.18
CA MET A 1 42.81 -26.95 4.37
C MET A 1 41.61 -27.87 4.53
N ASP A 2 41.82 -29.09 5.01
CA ASP A 2 40.75 -30.06 5.25
C ASP A 2 39.84 -29.54 6.38
N PRO A 3 38.53 -29.31 6.16
CA PRO A 3 37.60 -28.88 7.20
C PRO A 3 37.50 -30.01 8.23
N GLY A 4 38.00 -29.78 9.45
CA GLY A 4 38.04 -30.80 10.51
C GLY A 4 39.42 -31.26 10.96
N ASN A 5 40.51 -30.59 10.54
CA ASN A 5 41.82 -30.83 11.18
C ASN A 5 41.87 -30.19 12.58
N SER A 6 41.45 -30.95 13.59
CA SER A 6 41.47 -30.53 15.01
C SER A 6 42.84 -30.03 15.47
N THR A 7 43.94 -30.53 14.89
CA THR A 7 45.29 -30.06 15.21
C THR A 7 45.53 -28.64 14.71
N ALA A 8 45.03 -28.32 13.51
CA ALA A 8 45.12 -26.97 12.95
C ALA A 8 44.23 -25.99 13.73
N LEU A 9 43.01 -26.41 14.12
CA LEU A 9 42.14 -25.62 14.97
C LEU A 9 42.80 -25.31 16.32
N SER A 10 43.28 -26.32 17.04
CA SER A 10 43.94 -26.11 18.34
C SER A 10 45.18 -25.23 18.22
N ALA A 11 45.96 -25.36 17.13
CA ALA A 11 47.11 -24.51 16.89
C ALA A 11 46.70 -23.04 16.67
N LEU A 12 45.64 -22.78 15.91
CA LEU A 12 45.13 -21.43 15.67
C LEU A 12 44.54 -20.79 16.94
N VAL A 13 43.79 -21.56 17.74
CA VAL A 13 43.28 -21.11 19.05
C VAL A 13 44.41 -20.82 20.04
N GLN A 14 45.49 -21.60 20.04
CA GLN A 14 46.66 -21.27 20.84
C GLN A 14 47.39 -20.04 20.30
N LEU A 15 47.50 -19.90 18.99
CA LEU A 15 48.21 -18.80 18.36
C LEU A 15 47.55 -17.45 18.68
N ILE A 16 46.23 -17.35 18.54
CA ILE A 16 45.47 -16.12 18.83
C ILE A 16 45.55 -15.69 20.31
N GLN A 17 45.77 -16.63 21.23
CA GLN A 17 45.86 -16.37 22.67
C GLN A 17 47.28 -16.10 23.18
N SER A 18 48.32 -16.51 22.44
CA SER A 18 49.70 -16.56 22.93
C SER A 18 50.66 -15.60 22.21
N THR A 19 50.26 -15.06 21.06
CA THR A 19 51.12 -14.19 20.25
C THR A 19 50.97 -12.72 20.68
N ASP A 20 52.10 -12.03 20.80
CA ASP A 20 52.13 -10.56 20.95
C ASP A 20 52.15 -9.83 19.60
N ASP A 21 52.27 -10.59 18.49
CA ASP A 21 52.26 -10.04 17.14
C ASP A 21 50.82 -9.92 16.62
N GLU A 22 50.36 -8.67 16.51
CA GLU A 22 49.02 -8.31 16.05
C GLU A 22 48.70 -8.90 14.67
N PHE A 23 49.64 -8.87 13.73
CA PHE A 23 49.43 -9.40 12.38
C PHE A 23 49.22 -10.92 12.39
N ILE A 24 50.02 -11.65 13.19
CA ILE A 24 49.87 -13.10 13.35
C ILE A 24 48.52 -13.43 14.01
N SER A 25 48.12 -12.65 15.02
CA SER A 25 46.84 -12.84 15.72
C SER A 25 45.63 -12.61 14.79
N MET A 26 45.72 -11.61 13.92
CA MET A 26 44.71 -11.27 12.91
C MET A 26 44.54 -12.39 11.87
N GLU A 27 45.65 -12.90 11.34
CA GLU A 27 45.63 -14.03 10.39
C GLU A 27 45.10 -15.32 11.04
N ALA A 28 45.39 -15.52 12.33
CA ALA A 28 44.83 -16.63 13.10
C ALA A 28 43.30 -16.49 13.23
N ALA A 29 42.80 -15.31 13.59
CA ALA A 29 41.38 -15.00 13.68
C ALA A 29 40.65 -15.20 12.34
N TYR A 30 41.24 -14.72 11.25
CA TYR A 30 40.71 -14.92 9.91
C TYR A 30 40.66 -16.40 9.52
N SER A 31 41.72 -17.14 9.84
CA SER A 31 41.81 -18.58 9.56
C SER A 31 40.79 -19.39 10.36
N LEU A 32 40.54 -19.02 11.63
CA LEU A 32 39.51 -19.65 12.46
C LEU A 32 38.12 -19.53 11.85
N GLY A 33 37.77 -18.36 11.29
CA GLY A 33 36.50 -18.16 10.59
C GLY A 33 36.31 -19.00 9.32
N LYS A 34 37.38 -19.63 8.80
CA LYS A 34 37.36 -20.41 7.55
C LYS A 34 37.57 -21.90 7.71
N ILE A 35 38.30 -22.32 8.75
CA ILE A 35 38.85 -23.67 8.81
C ILE A 35 37.80 -24.72 9.17
N ASP A 36 36.83 -24.37 10.03
CA ASP A 36 35.76 -25.26 10.46
C ASP A 36 34.51 -24.44 10.82
N PRO A 37 33.71 -24.02 9.82
CA PRO A 37 32.47 -23.28 10.04
C PRO A 37 31.53 -24.02 11.01
N GLY A 38 30.99 -23.31 12.01
CA GLY A 38 30.15 -23.89 13.05
C GLY A 38 30.89 -24.51 14.24
N ASN A 39 32.23 -24.50 14.27
CA ASN A 39 32.98 -25.08 15.39
C ASN A 39 32.87 -24.21 16.66
N PRO A 40 32.33 -24.75 17.78
CA PRO A 40 32.15 -23.97 19.01
C PRO A 40 33.46 -23.47 19.63
N GLU A 41 34.56 -24.21 19.52
CA GLU A 41 35.87 -23.79 20.05
C GLU A 41 36.42 -22.59 19.27
N ALA A 42 36.23 -22.58 17.94
CA ALA A 42 36.63 -21.46 17.10
C ALA A 42 35.81 -20.20 17.42
N ILE A 43 34.49 -20.35 17.60
CA ILE A 43 33.59 -19.26 17.97
C ILE A 43 33.98 -18.68 19.33
N ALA A 44 34.12 -19.54 20.35
CA ALA A 44 34.52 -19.11 21.69
C ALA A 44 35.89 -18.39 21.69
N ALA A 45 36.85 -18.88 20.90
CA ALA A 45 38.15 -18.23 20.77
C ALA A 45 38.05 -16.83 20.15
N LEU A 46 37.24 -16.66 19.09
CA LEU A 46 37.01 -15.36 18.46
C LEU A 46 36.26 -14.39 19.38
N VAL A 47 35.25 -14.86 20.12
CA VAL A 47 34.53 -14.06 21.11
C VAL A 47 35.47 -13.58 22.23
N GLN A 48 36.26 -14.49 22.79
CA GLN A 48 37.24 -14.15 23.82
C GLN A 48 38.26 -13.13 23.27
N PHE A 49 38.67 -13.29 22.02
CA PHE A 49 39.67 -12.44 21.41
C PHE A 49 39.19 -10.99 21.25
N ILE A 50 37.92 -10.78 20.85
CA ILE A 50 37.28 -9.44 20.84
C ILE A 50 37.32 -8.80 22.23
N GLN A 51 37.05 -9.58 23.27
CA GLN A 51 36.97 -9.10 24.65
C GLN A 51 38.33 -8.83 25.30
N SER A 52 39.39 -9.52 24.87
CA SER A 52 40.71 -9.45 25.50
C SER A 52 41.67 -8.44 24.89
N THR A 53 41.46 -8.07 23.63
CA THR A 53 42.33 -7.13 22.91
C THR A 53 41.80 -5.70 23.01
N ASP A 54 42.70 -4.71 23.08
CA ASP A 54 42.38 -3.29 22.91
C ASP A 54 42.69 -2.79 21.49
N ASP A 55 43.27 -3.65 20.64
CA ASP A 55 43.56 -3.31 19.24
C ASP A 55 42.30 -3.43 18.38
N GLU A 56 41.90 -2.32 17.76
CA GLU A 56 40.66 -2.22 17.00
C GLU A 56 40.73 -2.95 15.66
N LEU A 57 41.90 -3.02 15.00
CA LEU A 57 42.06 -3.82 13.78
C LEU A 57 41.84 -5.31 14.05
N THR A 58 42.33 -5.76 15.19
CA THR A 58 42.15 -7.11 15.68
C THR A 58 40.68 -7.42 16.00
N ARG A 59 39.98 -6.50 16.72
CA ARG A 59 38.53 -6.62 16.96
C ARG A 59 37.73 -6.66 15.67
N TRP A 60 38.06 -5.78 14.72
CA TRP A 60 37.45 -5.72 13.39
C TRP A 60 37.58 -7.06 12.66
N GLN A 61 38.78 -7.65 12.62
CA GLN A 61 38.99 -8.93 11.95
C GLN A 61 38.23 -10.08 12.62
N ALA A 62 38.20 -10.09 13.95
CA ALA A 62 37.46 -11.09 14.71
C ALA A 62 35.94 -10.99 14.48
N ALA A 63 35.40 -9.76 14.44
CA ALA A 63 34.01 -9.51 14.09
C ALA A 63 33.67 -10.02 12.69
N TYR A 64 34.51 -9.71 11.69
CA TYR A 64 34.38 -10.25 10.33
C TYR A 64 34.36 -11.78 10.34
N SER A 65 35.27 -12.43 11.07
CA SER A 65 35.32 -13.89 11.15
C SER A 65 34.07 -14.48 11.80
N LEU A 66 33.56 -13.86 12.88
CA LEU A 66 32.28 -14.26 13.49
C LEU A 66 31.12 -14.14 12.50
N GLY A 67 31.10 -13.10 11.65
CA GLY A 67 30.10 -12.94 10.60
C GLY A 67 30.07 -14.07 9.56
N LYS A 68 31.17 -14.82 9.39
CA LYS A 68 31.30 -15.88 8.38
C LYS A 68 31.31 -17.29 8.95
N ILE A 69 31.51 -17.46 10.26
CA ILE A 69 31.81 -18.76 10.85
C ILE A 69 30.57 -19.64 10.98
N ASP A 70 29.44 -19.08 11.43
CA ASP A 70 28.23 -19.87 11.73
C ASP A 70 26.97 -18.99 11.75
N PRO A 71 26.20 -18.94 10.64
CA PRO A 71 24.95 -18.20 10.60
C PRO A 71 23.95 -18.70 11.66
N GLY A 72 23.37 -17.79 12.43
CA GLY A 72 22.40 -18.10 13.48
C GLY A 72 23.03 -18.46 14.84
N ASN A 73 24.36 -18.42 14.98
CA ASN A 73 25.01 -18.74 16.24
C ASN A 73 24.74 -17.67 17.31
N PRO A 74 24.17 -18.03 18.47
CA PRO A 74 23.78 -17.06 19.49
C PRO A 74 24.98 -16.40 20.19
N GLU A 75 26.10 -17.10 20.33
CA GLU A 75 27.31 -16.54 20.96
C GLU A 75 27.97 -15.50 20.05
N ALA A 76 28.04 -15.79 18.74
CA ALA A 76 28.51 -14.84 17.74
C ALA A 76 27.63 -13.59 17.69
N ILE A 77 26.29 -13.77 17.67
CA ILE A 77 25.32 -12.66 17.68
C ILE A 77 25.52 -11.78 18.93
N ALA A 78 25.57 -12.38 20.12
CA ALA A 78 25.73 -11.64 21.37
C ALA A 78 27.06 -10.87 21.41
N ALA A 79 28.16 -11.48 20.95
CA ALA A 79 29.46 -10.82 20.90
C ALA A 79 29.49 -9.64 19.92
N LEU A 80 28.84 -9.76 18.76
CA LEU A 80 28.73 -8.67 17.77
C LEU A 80 27.87 -7.52 18.31
N ILE A 81 26.76 -7.81 19.01
CA ILE A 81 25.94 -6.79 19.67
C ILE A 81 26.76 -6.05 20.73
N GLN A 82 27.46 -6.77 21.61
CA GLN A 82 28.33 -6.15 22.60
C GLN A 82 29.41 -5.27 21.96
N LEU A 83 30.01 -5.73 20.87
CA LEU A 83 31.03 -4.96 20.16
C LEU A 83 30.46 -3.65 19.59
N ILE A 84 29.24 -3.68 19.01
CA ILE A 84 28.55 -2.46 18.54
C ILE A 84 28.39 -1.44 19.67
N GLU A 85 28.06 -1.90 20.87
CA GLU A 85 27.81 -1.06 22.05
C GLU A 85 29.10 -0.54 22.70
N SER A 86 30.20 -1.31 22.65
CA SER A 86 31.40 -1.02 23.45
C SER A 86 32.55 -0.36 22.69
N THR A 87 32.67 -0.53 21.37
CA THR A 87 33.79 0.05 20.61
C THR A 87 33.53 1.52 20.28
N ASP A 88 34.56 2.37 20.41
CA ASP A 88 34.55 3.75 19.91
C ASP A 88 35.08 3.85 18.46
N ASP A 89 35.67 2.77 17.92
CA ASP A 89 36.16 2.75 16.54
C ASP A 89 35.02 2.53 15.55
N LYS A 90 34.93 3.46 14.59
CA LYS A 90 33.81 3.51 13.67
C LYS A 90 33.86 2.38 12.62
N PHE A 91 35.06 1.92 12.25
CA PHE A 91 35.21 0.81 11.30
C PHE A 91 34.91 -0.53 11.97
N THR A 92 35.37 -0.73 13.21
CA THR A 92 35.01 -1.91 14.01
C THR A 92 33.51 -1.98 14.23
N ARG A 93 32.87 -0.86 14.57
CA ARG A 93 31.41 -0.80 14.78
C ARG A 93 30.63 -1.11 13.51
N GLU A 94 31.07 -0.58 12.37
CA GLU A 94 30.47 -0.84 11.06
C GLU A 94 30.58 -2.32 10.66
N GLN A 95 31.77 -2.91 10.82
CA GLN A 95 31.98 -4.34 10.53
C GLN A 95 31.19 -5.23 11.46
N ALA A 96 31.03 -4.87 12.73
CA ALA A 96 30.18 -5.60 13.66
C ALA A 96 28.71 -5.58 13.20
N ALA A 97 28.22 -4.44 12.72
CA ALA A 97 26.88 -4.32 12.15
C ALA A 97 26.70 -5.15 10.87
N ASP A 98 27.65 -5.12 9.92
CA ASP A 98 27.60 -5.95 8.71
C ASP A 98 27.60 -7.45 9.05
N SER A 99 28.48 -7.85 9.95
CA SER A 99 28.61 -9.24 10.40
C SER A 99 27.32 -9.71 11.08
N LEU A 100 26.68 -8.84 11.86
CA LEU A 100 25.39 -9.11 12.49
C LEU A 100 24.28 -9.30 11.44
N GLY A 101 24.35 -8.57 10.32
CA GLY A 101 23.50 -8.79 9.14
C GLY A 101 23.64 -10.19 8.53
N ASP A 102 24.83 -10.77 8.57
CA ASP A 102 25.12 -12.08 7.98
C ASP A 102 24.75 -13.25 8.91
N VAL A 103 24.92 -13.10 10.23
CA VAL A 103 24.61 -14.17 11.19
C VAL A 103 23.25 -14.04 11.87
N GLY A 104 22.66 -12.85 11.86
CA GLY A 104 21.49 -12.51 12.68
C GLY A 104 20.12 -12.85 12.07
N ALA A 105 20.04 -13.65 11.00
CA ALA A 105 18.79 -13.92 10.29
C ALA A 105 17.64 -14.37 11.24
N GLY A 106 16.53 -13.63 11.23
CA GLY A 106 15.38 -13.83 12.12
C GLY A 106 15.63 -13.62 13.62
N ASN A 107 16.80 -13.16 14.04
CA ASN A 107 17.13 -12.95 15.45
C ASN A 107 16.62 -11.58 15.94
N SER A 108 15.73 -11.58 16.93
CA SER A 108 15.10 -10.36 17.45
C SER A 108 16.06 -9.41 18.17
N GLU A 109 17.11 -9.93 18.81
CA GLU A 109 18.12 -9.10 19.49
C GLU A 109 19.00 -8.39 18.46
N ALA A 110 19.40 -9.09 17.40
CA ALA A 110 20.14 -8.52 16.28
C ALA A 110 19.36 -7.39 15.60
N ILE A 111 18.07 -7.60 15.33
CA ILE A 111 17.18 -6.57 14.77
C ILE A 111 17.13 -5.35 15.68
N SER A 112 16.91 -5.57 16.98
CA SER A 112 16.81 -4.49 17.97
C SER A 112 18.10 -3.67 18.07
N ALA A 113 19.26 -4.34 18.09
CA ALA A 113 20.57 -3.70 18.14
C ALA A 113 20.85 -2.85 16.89
N LEU A 114 20.55 -3.35 15.69
CA LEU A 114 20.72 -2.58 14.46
C LEU A 114 19.77 -1.38 14.36
N MET A 115 18.52 -1.53 14.80
CA MET A 115 17.57 -0.41 14.88
C MET A 115 18.06 0.68 15.86
N GLN A 116 18.57 0.28 17.02
CA GLN A 116 19.16 1.22 17.97
C GLN A 116 20.42 1.88 17.41
N LEU A 117 21.26 1.15 16.68
CA LEU A 117 22.44 1.68 16.03
C LEU A 117 22.10 2.79 15.03
N ILE A 118 21.06 2.59 14.20
CA ILE A 118 20.55 3.61 13.27
C ILE A 118 20.16 4.90 14.01
N GLN A 119 19.48 4.77 15.15
CA GLN A 119 18.97 5.91 15.92
C GLN A 119 20.04 6.64 16.74
N SER A 120 21.07 5.93 17.20
CA SER A 120 22.04 6.44 18.18
C SER A 120 23.32 7.00 17.57
N THR A 121 23.70 6.56 16.37
CA THR A 121 24.92 7.03 15.71
C THR A 121 24.66 8.27 14.86
N ASP A 122 25.61 9.20 14.80
CA ASP A 122 25.62 10.32 13.86
C ASP A 122 26.43 10.01 12.58
N GLU A 123 27.09 8.84 12.54
CA GLU A 123 27.90 8.44 11.40
C GLU A 123 27.02 7.83 10.32
N GLU A 124 26.76 8.62 9.27
CA GLU A 124 25.91 8.20 8.15
C GLU A 124 26.35 6.88 7.52
N PHE A 125 27.66 6.60 7.51
CA PHE A 125 28.14 5.34 6.95
C PHE A 125 27.75 4.11 7.77
N ILE A 126 27.66 4.26 9.09
CA ILE A 126 27.21 3.21 10.00
C ILE A 126 25.69 3.04 9.88
N ARG A 127 24.94 4.15 9.74
CA ARG A 127 23.48 4.10 9.54
C ARG A 127 23.10 3.31 8.30
N TRP A 128 23.75 3.56 7.16
CA TRP A 128 23.41 2.84 5.94
C TRP A 128 23.83 1.37 5.99
N GLN A 129 24.94 1.04 6.65
CA GLN A 129 25.36 -0.36 6.83
C GLN A 129 24.37 -1.11 7.73
N ALA A 130 23.90 -0.48 8.82
CA ALA A 130 22.87 -1.05 9.67
C ALA A 130 21.54 -1.24 8.92
N ALA A 131 21.16 -0.30 8.05
CA ALA A 131 19.98 -0.42 7.19
C ALA A 131 20.09 -1.59 6.19
N ASP A 132 21.26 -1.76 5.55
CA ASP A 132 21.53 -2.90 4.64
C ASP A 132 21.45 -4.23 5.40
N SER A 133 22.01 -4.27 6.62
CA SER A 133 22.01 -5.44 7.50
C SER A 133 20.59 -5.81 7.96
N LEU A 134 19.75 -4.83 8.31
CA LEU A 134 18.33 -5.05 8.59
C LEU A 134 17.58 -5.63 7.38
N GLY A 135 17.94 -5.21 6.17
CA GLY A 135 17.39 -5.75 4.93
C GLY A 135 17.70 -7.24 4.72
N LYS A 136 18.81 -7.75 5.26
CA LYS A 136 19.20 -9.16 5.18
C LYS A 136 18.50 -10.03 6.23
N ILE A 137 18.28 -9.49 7.44
CA ILE A 137 17.94 -10.29 8.62
C ILE A 137 16.48 -10.77 8.63
N ASP A 138 15.50 -9.91 8.34
CA ASP A 138 14.09 -10.25 8.51
C ASP A 138 13.18 -9.62 7.43
N PRO A 139 13.18 -10.18 6.20
CA PRO A 139 12.31 -9.72 5.13
C PRO A 139 10.83 -9.82 5.49
N GLY A 140 10.10 -8.71 5.36
CA GLY A 140 8.67 -8.62 5.67
C GLY A 140 8.35 -8.15 7.09
N ASN A 141 9.35 -7.91 7.94
CA ASN A 141 9.11 -7.36 9.28
C ASN A 141 8.60 -5.91 9.20
N PRO A 142 7.40 -5.62 9.74
CA PRO A 142 6.81 -4.29 9.65
C PRO A 142 7.55 -3.24 10.48
N THR A 143 8.19 -3.65 11.58
CA THR A 143 9.01 -2.77 12.43
C THR A 143 10.26 -2.35 11.68
N VAL A 144 10.95 -3.30 11.03
CA VAL A 144 12.11 -2.99 10.17
C VAL A 144 11.70 -2.05 9.04
N SER A 145 10.56 -2.32 8.39
CA SER A 145 10.01 -1.46 7.34
C SER A 145 9.80 -0.02 7.83
N ALA A 146 9.20 0.15 9.02
CA ALA A 146 8.98 1.46 9.62
C ALA A 146 10.30 2.18 9.96
N THR A 147 11.30 1.47 10.49
CA THR A 147 12.62 2.05 10.77
C THR A 147 13.33 2.52 9.51
N LEU A 148 13.26 1.75 8.42
CA LEU A 148 13.86 2.14 7.15
C LEU A 148 13.15 3.36 6.54
N VAL A 149 11.82 3.44 6.63
CA VAL A 149 11.05 4.62 6.24
C VAL A 149 11.48 5.85 7.05
N GLN A 150 11.55 5.73 8.38
CA GLN A 150 12.01 6.82 9.25
C GLN A 150 13.44 7.27 8.92
N LEU A 151 14.34 6.33 8.56
CA LEU A 151 15.70 6.67 8.16
C LEU A 151 15.72 7.47 6.83
N ILE A 152 14.91 7.07 5.84
CA ILE A 152 14.76 7.81 4.57
C ILE A 152 14.29 9.24 4.84
N GLU A 153 13.36 9.43 5.78
CA GLU A 153 12.77 10.73 6.11
C GLU A 153 13.70 11.65 6.91
N SER A 154 14.58 11.08 7.74
CA SER A 154 15.35 11.85 8.73
C SER A 154 16.79 12.14 8.30
N THR A 155 17.38 11.34 7.41
CA THR A 155 18.78 11.56 6.99
C THR A 155 18.91 12.56 5.84
N ASN A 156 19.86 13.48 5.99
CA ASN A 156 20.27 14.38 4.92
C ASN A 156 21.22 13.74 3.90
N ASP A 157 21.83 12.59 4.24
CA ASP A 157 22.77 11.91 3.37
C ASP A 157 22.06 11.12 2.26
N ALA A 158 22.36 11.46 1.01
CA ALA A 158 21.72 10.86 -0.15
C ALA A 158 22.07 9.36 -0.31
N PHE A 159 23.27 8.93 0.10
CA PHE A 159 23.65 7.53 -0.01
C PHE A 159 22.95 6.68 1.05
N THR A 160 22.83 7.18 2.28
CA THR A 160 22.04 6.57 3.35
C THR A 160 20.58 6.41 2.95
N ARG A 161 19.95 7.46 2.42
CA ARG A 161 18.56 7.37 1.90
C ARG A 161 18.43 6.29 0.83
N TRP A 162 19.32 6.30 -0.17
CA TRP A 162 19.31 5.32 -1.25
C TRP A 162 19.46 3.88 -0.74
N ARG A 163 20.38 3.64 0.21
CA ARG A 163 20.57 2.32 0.83
C ARG A 163 19.37 1.87 1.64
N ALA A 164 18.78 2.76 2.43
CA ALA A 164 17.58 2.47 3.21
C ALA A 164 16.39 2.12 2.28
N ALA A 165 16.20 2.89 1.20
CA ALA A 165 15.18 2.63 0.20
C ALA A 165 15.39 1.31 -0.55
N LYS A 166 16.63 1.00 -0.92
CA LYS A 166 16.98 -0.28 -1.53
C LYS A 166 16.69 -1.45 -0.59
N SER A 167 17.05 -1.31 0.68
CA SER A 167 16.81 -2.34 1.71
C SER A 167 15.32 -2.53 1.94
N LEU A 168 14.57 -1.43 1.99
CA LEU A 168 13.11 -1.44 2.08
C LEU A 168 12.51 -2.20 0.90
N LYS A 169 12.94 -1.93 -0.33
CA LYS A 169 12.50 -2.67 -1.53
C LYS A 169 12.77 -4.18 -1.46
N LEU A 170 13.89 -4.60 -0.86
CA LEU A 170 14.23 -6.01 -0.71
C LEU A 170 13.34 -6.73 0.31
N ILE A 171 12.89 -6.04 1.35
CA ILE A 171 12.07 -6.64 2.42
C ILE A 171 10.55 -6.51 2.19
N LEU A 172 10.12 -5.59 1.32
CA LEU A 172 8.70 -5.40 1.03
C LEU A 172 8.12 -6.61 0.30
N GLN A 173 7.17 -7.26 0.94
CA GLN A 173 6.29 -8.24 0.31
C GLN A 173 5.00 -7.56 -0.17
N ASP A 174 4.25 -8.19 -1.09
CA ASP A 174 3.01 -7.65 -1.67
C ASP A 174 2.02 -7.11 -0.62
N GLU A 175 1.94 -7.77 0.54
CA GLU A 175 1.06 -7.41 1.66
C GLU A 175 1.52 -6.12 2.40
N GLN A 176 2.82 -5.80 2.37
CA GLN A 176 3.39 -4.62 3.03
C GLN A 176 3.49 -3.39 2.10
N LEU A 177 3.48 -3.60 0.78
CA LEU A 177 3.53 -2.51 -0.21
C LEU A 177 2.39 -1.50 -0.03
N ALA A 178 1.17 -1.97 0.26
CA ALA A 178 0.07 -1.07 0.56
C ALA A 178 0.32 -0.24 1.85
N ARG A 179 0.99 -0.80 2.85
CA ARG A 179 1.16 -0.14 4.15
C ARG A 179 2.17 0.99 4.11
N ILE A 180 3.14 0.94 3.20
CA ILE A 180 4.16 1.98 3.06
C ILE A 180 3.75 3.14 2.14
N VAL A 181 2.70 2.98 1.34
CA VAL A 181 2.17 4.09 0.51
C VAL A 181 1.64 5.22 1.39
N THR A 182 0.93 4.90 2.48
CA THR A 182 0.38 5.91 3.39
C THR A 182 1.43 6.83 4.04
N PRO A 183 2.51 6.32 4.67
CA PRO A 183 3.54 7.19 5.23
C PRO A 183 4.34 7.93 4.15
N LEU A 184 4.56 7.32 2.97
CA LEU A 184 5.41 7.93 1.96
C LEU A 184 4.69 8.98 1.08
N LYS A 185 3.35 8.94 0.96
CA LYS A 185 2.61 9.80 0.01
C LYS A 185 2.77 11.30 0.25
N ASP A 186 2.93 11.71 1.51
CA ASP A 186 2.96 13.13 1.87
C ASP A 186 4.25 13.80 1.36
N TYR A 187 5.28 12.99 1.07
CA TYR A 187 6.53 13.43 0.45
C TYR A 187 6.45 13.59 -1.08
N LEU A 188 5.31 13.27 -1.69
CA LEU A 188 5.09 13.45 -3.13
C LEU A 188 4.27 14.70 -3.46
N SER A 189 4.07 15.59 -2.50
CA SER A 189 3.35 16.85 -2.72
C SER A 189 4.06 17.75 -3.74
N ASP A 190 3.30 18.61 -4.41
CA ASP A 190 3.86 19.59 -5.36
C ASP A 190 4.89 20.51 -4.67
N GLU A 191 4.65 20.86 -3.41
CA GLU A 191 5.59 21.64 -2.59
C GLU A 191 6.91 20.89 -2.34
N THR A 192 6.84 19.59 -2.03
CA THR A 192 8.03 18.75 -1.85
C THR A 192 8.78 18.56 -3.17
N TYR A 193 8.05 18.43 -4.29
CA TYR A 193 8.66 18.32 -5.61
C TYR A 193 9.43 19.59 -6.00
N GLU A 194 8.87 20.77 -5.74
CA GLU A 194 9.51 22.04 -6.09
C GLU A 194 10.73 22.35 -5.21
N ASN A 195 10.68 21.99 -3.92
CA ASN A 195 11.69 22.42 -2.95
C ASN A 195 12.72 21.33 -2.61
N ASP A 196 12.32 20.06 -2.54
CA ASP A 196 13.10 18.97 -1.93
C ASP A 196 13.11 17.67 -2.77
N PHE A 197 12.84 17.73 -4.07
CA PHE A 197 12.77 16.55 -4.93
C PHE A 197 13.98 15.61 -4.82
N LYS A 198 15.21 16.16 -4.73
CA LYS A 198 16.41 15.33 -4.58
C LYS A 198 16.49 14.61 -3.22
N HIS A 199 15.81 15.13 -2.21
CA HIS A 199 15.76 14.56 -0.89
C HIS A 199 14.74 13.41 -0.82
N PHE A 200 13.62 13.53 -1.53
CA PHE A 200 12.54 12.55 -1.48
C PHE A 200 12.44 11.68 -2.73
N ARG A 201 13.39 11.78 -3.66
CA ARG A 201 13.41 11.02 -4.92
C ARG A 201 13.22 9.52 -4.68
N GLU A 202 13.86 8.99 -3.65
CA GLU A 202 13.76 7.58 -3.28
C GLU A 202 12.32 7.20 -2.88
N CYS A 203 11.58 8.08 -2.21
CA CYS A 203 10.16 7.88 -1.89
C CYS A 203 9.32 7.78 -3.17
N TYR A 204 9.60 8.61 -4.19
CA TYR A 204 8.93 8.50 -5.51
C TYR A 204 9.19 7.14 -6.15
N GLU A 205 10.43 6.66 -6.13
CA GLU A 205 10.80 5.36 -6.73
C GLU A 205 10.10 4.20 -6.01
N ILE A 206 10.01 4.24 -4.67
CA ILE A 206 9.31 3.22 -3.88
C ILE A 206 7.80 3.25 -4.17
N ILE A 207 7.17 4.42 -4.19
CA ILE A 207 5.73 4.54 -4.48
C ILE A 207 5.42 4.11 -5.91
N TRP A 208 6.29 4.46 -6.86
CA TRP A 208 6.17 4.01 -8.24
C TRP A 208 6.19 2.47 -8.33
N ASP A 209 7.13 1.83 -7.62
CA ASP A 209 7.22 0.37 -7.54
C ASP A 209 5.97 -0.25 -6.91
N CYS A 210 5.43 0.37 -5.85
CA CYS A 210 4.15 -0.03 -5.25
C CYS A 210 3.03 0.03 -6.30
N ALA A 211 2.92 1.13 -7.03
CA ALA A 211 1.88 1.32 -8.06
C ALA A 211 1.97 0.31 -9.21
N GLN A 212 3.17 -0.20 -9.52
CA GLN A 212 3.37 -1.25 -10.53
C GLN A 212 3.05 -2.65 -10.00
N THR A 213 3.18 -2.87 -8.70
CA THR A 213 3.17 -4.21 -8.11
C THR A 213 1.83 -4.57 -7.48
N ILE A 214 1.19 -3.67 -6.74
CA ILE A 214 -0.10 -3.96 -6.09
C ILE A 214 -1.30 -3.58 -6.98
N PRO A 215 -2.43 -4.31 -6.89
CA PRO A 215 -3.64 -3.96 -7.63
C PRO A 215 -4.08 -2.52 -7.32
N TYR A 216 -4.50 -1.78 -8.34
CA TYR A 216 -4.94 -0.38 -8.20
C TYR A 216 -5.89 -0.12 -7.02
N PRO A 217 -6.89 -0.98 -6.71
CA PRO A 217 -7.74 -0.76 -5.53
C PRO A 217 -6.97 -0.73 -4.21
N ALA A 218 -5.96 -1.59 -4.04
CA ALA A 218 -5.13 -1.65 -2.84
C ALA A 218 -4.22 -0.41 -2.74
N PHE A 219 -3.62 0.00 -3.86
CA PHE A 219 -2.82 1.23 -3.93
C PHE A 219 -3.67 2.48 -3.62
N TYR A 220 -4.85 2.59 -4.24
CA TYR A 220 -5.76 3.71 -4.06
C TYR A 220 -6.23 3.82 -2.61
N GLN A 221 -6.60 2.69 -1.99
CA GLN A 221 -6.96 2.69 -0.56
C GLN A 221 -5.81 3.16 0.30
N ALA A 222 -4.60 2.64 0.10
CA ALA A 222 -3.44 3.06 0.85
C ALA A 222 -3.09 4.54 0.66
N TRP A 223 -3.21 5.05 -0.56
CA TRP A 223 -2.96 6.45 -0.90
C TRP A 223 -3.95 7.40 -0.19
N HIS A 224 -5.21 7.01 -0.07
CA HIS A 224 -6.26 7.86 0.53
C HIS A 224 -6.50 7.61 2.02
N THR A 225 -5.83 6.63 2.64
CA THR A 225 -5.88 6.38 4.08
C THR A 225 -5.07 7.44 4.84
N GLN A 226 -5.57 7.96 5.97
CA GLN A 226 -4.78 8.83 6.85
C GLN A 226 -3.90 8.01 7.81
N PRO A 227 -2.67 8.46 8.13
CA PRO A 227 -1.81 7.73 9.04
C PRO A 227 -2.44 7.65 10.44
N THR A 228 -2.76 6.45 10.91
CA THR A 228 -3.02 6.20 12.32
C THR A 228 -1.72 6.40 13.10
N PRO A 229 -1.71 7.10 14.25
CA PRO A 229 -0.51 7.26 15.07
C PRO A 229 0.03 5.89 15.49
N ILE A 230 1.31 5.64 15.23
CA ILE A 230 2.02 4.44 15.67
C ILE A 230 2.23 4.58 17.19
N HIS A 231 1.40 3.91 17.99
CA HIS A 231 1.62 3.72 19.42
C HIS A 231 2.06 2.27 19.67
N PRO A 232 3.10 2.01 20.50
CA PRO A 232 3.52 0.65 20.81
C PRO A 232 2.60 -0.04 21.84
N GLU A 233 2.35 -1.34 21.60
CA GLU A 233 1.67 -2.36 22.43
C GLU A 233 0.16 -2.18 22.66
N VAL A 234 -0.71 -3.20 22.64
CA VAL A 234 -0.69 -4.49 23.38
C VAL A 234 -1.47 -5.56 22.59
N LEU A 235 -0.99 -6.81 22.62
CA LEU A 235 -1.78 -8.00 22.28
C LEU A 235 -2.93 -8.16 23.30
N GLU A 236 -4.10 -7.58 23.03
CA GLU A 236 -5.32 -7.91 23.78
C GLU A 236 -6.16 -8.95 23.05
N ILE A 237 -6.05 -10.16 23.58
CA ILE A 237 -6.97 -11.27 23.39
C ILE A 237 -8.27 -10.88 24.15
N THR A 238 -9.34 -10.45 23.47
CA THR A 238 -10.74 -10.62 23.91
C THR A 238 -11.77 -10.14 22.86
N PRO A 239 -13.01 -10.68 22.88
CA PRO A 239 -13.85 -10.81 21.70
C PRO A 239 -14.75 -9.59 21.40
N VAL A 240 -14.87 -9.32 20.10
CA VAL A 240 -16.01 -8.70 19.38
C VAL A 240 -16.76 -7.61 20.15
N GLY A 241 -16.26 -6.39 20.05
CA GLY A 241 -17.04 -5.16 20.23
C GLY A 241 -16.95 -4.34 18.95
N SER A 242 -18.02 -4.31 18.17
CA SER A 242 -18.12 -3.55 16.92
C SER A 242 -17.92 -2.05 17.16
N THR A 243 -16.83 -1.48 16.63
CA THR A 243 -16.69 -0.04 16.42
C THR A 243 -16.86 0.29 14.92
N PRO A 244 -17.51 1.41 14.57
CA PRO A 244 -18.07 1.59 13.24
C PRO A 244 -17.14 2.39 12.35
N PHE A 245 -16.15 1.81 11.67
CA PHE A 245 -15.55 2.42 10.46
C PHE A 245 -14.77 1.37 9.67
N THR A 246 -15.50 0.62 8.85
CA THR A 246 -15.08 0.00 7.58
C THR A 246 -16.33 -0.68 7.02
N GLN A 247 -17.32 0.13 6.60
CA GLN A 247 -18.33 -0.40 5.70
C GLN A 247 -17.71 -0.43 4.32
N SER A 248 -17.15 -1.59 3.95
CA SER A 248 -16.99 -1.95 2.54
C SER A 248 -18.35 -1.66 1.87
N LEU A 249 -18.34 -0.80 0.84
CA LEU A 249 -19.55 -0.34 0.17
C LEU A 249 -20.24 -1.55 -0.48
N ASN A 250 -21.23 -2.10 0.21
CA ASN A 250 -22.07 -3.14 -0.34
C ASN A 250 -23.06 -2.47 -1.29
N PHE A 251 -22.92 -2.65 -2.61
CA PHE A 251 -23.85 -2.10 -3.61
C PHE A 251 -25.31 -2.53 -3.36
N ALA A 252 -25.54 -3.64 -2.66
CA ALA A 252 -26.87 -4.02 -2.22
C ALA A 252 -27.50 -3.01 -1.24
N ASN A 253 -26.68 -2.26 -0.50
CA ASN A 253 -27.10 -1.26 0.47
C ASN A 253 -27.11 0.17 -0.10
N LEU A 254 -26.58 0.41 -1.30
CA LEU A 254 -26.52 1.74 -1.92
C LEU A 254 -27.90 2.45 -1.97
N PRO A 255 -29.01 1.79 -2.37
CA PRO A 255 -30.33 2.43 -2.35
C PRO A 255 -30.77 2.86 -0.96
N HIS A 256 -30.52 2.04 0.06
CA HIS A 256 -30.89 2.34 1.44
C HIS A 256 -30.07 3.51 1.98
N SER A 257 -28.76 3.54 1.73
CA SER A 257 -27.88 4.62 2.18
C SER A 257 -28.21 5.96 1.51
N LEU A 258 -28.47 5.96 0.20
CA LEU A 258 -28.87 7.18 -0.52
C LEU A 258 -30.24 7.68 -0.05
N SER A 259 -31.23 6.79 0.08
CA SER A 259 -32.55 7.15 0.58
C SER A 259 -32.49 7.75 1.99
N ALA A 260 -31.69 7.16 2.88
CA ALA A 260 -31.48 7.68 4.22
C ALA A 260 -30.81 9.07 4.21
N ALA A 261 -29.76 9.25 3.39
CA ALA A 261 -29.06 10.52 3.28
C ALA A 261 -29.94 11.66 2.75
N ILE A 262 -30.80 11.38 1.76
CA ILE A 262 -31.74 12.37 1.22
C ILE A 262 -32.86 12.67 2.23
N THR A 263 -33.38 11.66 2.93
CA THR A 263 -34.44 11.84 3.93
C THR A 263 -33.96 12.65 5.14
N ASN A 264 -32.69 12.48 5.53
CA ASN A 264 -32.08 13.22 6.64
C ASN A 264 -31.71 14.67 6.27
N ASP A 265 -31.81 15.05 5.00
CA ASP A 265 -31.61 16.43 4.54
C ASP A 265 -32.98 17.11 4.35
N PRO A 266 -33.36 18.09 5.20
CA PRO A 266 -34.66 18.75 5.11
C PRO A 266 -34.87 19.52 3.79
N ALA A 267 -33.80 19.99 3.15
CA ALA A 267 -33.89 20.73 1.89
C ALA A 267 -34.16 19.78 0.72
N LEU A 268 -33.50 18.62 0.69
CA LEU A 268 -33.65 17.64 -0.40
C LEU A 268 -34.87 16.74 -0.24
N SER A 269 -35.19 16.33 0.99
CA SER A 269 -36.31 15.41 1.26
C SER A 269 -37.68 15.96 0.83
N GLN A 270 -37.84 17.29 0.78
CA GLN A 270 -39.07 17.94 0.35
C GLN A 270 -39.19 18.09 -1.17
N THR A 271 -38.06 18.17 -1.88
CA THR A 271 -38.01 18.61 -3.29
C THR A 271 -37.56 17.51 -4.25
N ILE A 272 -36.90 16.46 -3.76
CA ILE A 272 -36.25 15.43 -4.58
C ILE A 272 -36.81 14.05 -4.27
N HIS A 273 -36.97 13.26 -5.33
CA HIS A 273 -37.30 11.85 -5.27
C HIS A 273 -36.23 11.03 -6.00
N VAL A 274 -35.35 10.36 -5.25
CA VAL A 274 -34.29 9.51 -5.80
C VAL A 274 -34.81 8.09 -6.01
N ILE A 275 -34.62 7.55 -7.23
CA ILE A 275 -34.99 6.18 -7.59
C ILE A 275 -33.72 5.45 -8.03
N CYS A 276 -33.28 4.48 -7.24
CA CYS A 276 -32.13 3.65 -7.56
C CYS A 276 -32.54 2.44 -8.40
N ILE A 277 -31.87 2.22 -9.53
CA ILE A 277 -32.17 1.15 -10.48
C ILE A 277 -30.95 0.25 -10.64
N ASP A 278 -31.13 -1.02 -10.30
CA ASP A 278 -30.10 -2.05 -10.37
C ASP A 278 -30.04 -2.68 -11.78
N GLY A 279 -29.04 -2.27 -12.56
CA GLY A 279 -28.79 -2.70 -13.93
C GLY A 279 -28.43 -4.17 -14.08
N SER A 280 -27.95 -4.82 -13.00
CA SER A 280 -27.67 -6.26 -13.01
C SER A 280 -28.90 -7.12 -13.30
N LYS A 281 -30.11 -6.55 -13.12
CA LYS A 281 -31.41 -7.19 -13.33
C LYS A 281 -32.00 -6.94 -14.71
N PHE A 282 -31.27 -6.31 -15.63
CA PHE A 282 -31.73 -6.08 -16.99
C PHE A 282 -31.62 -7.36 -17.82
N ILE A 283 -32.74 -7.77 -18.42
CA ILE A 283 -32.79 -8.94 -19.32
C ILE A 283 -32.23 -8.55 -20.69
N ASP A 284 -32.68 -7.42 -21.23
CA ASP A 284 -32.11 -6.76 -22.41
C ASP A 284 -31.29 -5.56 -21.93
N ARG A 285 -29.96 -5.65 -22.09
CA ARG A 285 -29.01 -4.64 -21.60
C ARG A 285 -28.96 -3.39 -22.48
N ASP A 286 -29.30 -3.50 -23.77
CA ASP A 286 -29.32 -2.38 -24.71
C ASP A 286 -30.66 -1.64 -24.68
N ASN A 287 -31.75 -2.33 -24.32
CA ASN A 287 -33.09 -1.75 -24.21
C ASN A 287 -33.85 -2.17 -22.93
N PRO A 288 -33.41 -1.73 -21.74
CA PRO A 288 -34.06 -2.05 -20.46
C PRO A 288 -35.33 -1.22 -20.16
N ALA A 289 -35.95 -0.58 -21.17
CA ALA A 289 -37.00 0.42 -21.02
C ALA A 289 -38.17 -0.02 -20.13
N SER A 290 -38.74 -1.20 -20.38
CA SER A 290 -39.87 -1.71 -19.58
C SER A 290 -39.50 -1.98 -18.14
N LYS A 291 -38.24 -2.37 -17.88
CA LYS A 291 -37.75 -2.65 -16.53
C LYS A 291 -37.56 -1.35 -15.75
N ILE A 292 -36.96 -0.33 -16.37
CA ILE A 292 -36.81 1.01 -15.78
C ILE A 292 -38.17 1.59 -15.42
N TYR A 293 -39.11 1.61 -16.38
CA TYR A 293 -40.48 2.08 -16.15
C TYR A 293 -41.15 1.35 -14.96
N THR A 294 -40.99 0.03 -14.89
CA THR A 294 -41.59 -0.77 -13.82
C THR A 294 -41.04 -0.37 -12.44
N GLU A 295 -39.73 -0.10 -12.32
CA GLU A 295 -39.15 0.35 -11.06
C GLU A 295 -39.57 1.79 -10.70
N MET A 296 -39.73 2.67 -11.69
CA MET A 296 -40.28 4.02 -11.46
C MET A 296 -41.71 3.99 -10.93
N VAL A 297 -42.58 3.18 -11.54
CA VAL A 297 -43.98 3.04 -11.06
C VAL A 297 -44.03 2.43 -9.66
N LYS A 298 -43.17 1.46 -9.35
CA LYS A 298 -43.07 0.90 -7.99
C LYS A 298 -42.60 1.93 -6.96
N ALA A 299 -41.72 2.84 -7.36
CA ALA A 299 -41.28 3.94 -6.52
C ALA A 299 -42.35 5.04 -6.34
N GLY A 300 -43.47 4.97 -7.08
CA GLY A 300 -44.61 5.86 -6.92
C GLY A 300 -44.81 6.87 -8.05
N CYS A 301 -44.07 6.75 -9.17
CA CYS A 301 -44.37 7.54 -10.36
C CYS A 301 -45.72 7.15 -10.99
N PRO A 302 -46.44 8.10 -11.62
CA PRO A 302 -47.72 7.84 -12.28
C PRO A 302 -47.59 6.80 -13.40
N LYS A 303 -48.67 6.04 -13.64
CA LYS A 303 -48.69 5.08 -14.75
C LYS A 303 -48.96 5.82 -16.07
N CYS A 304 -48.25 5.42 -17.13
CA CYS A 304 -48.55 5.85 -18.49
C CYS A 304 -49.94 5.35 -18.93
N GLU A 305 -50.74 6.24 -19.49
CA GLU A 305 -52.07 5.92 -20.01
C GLU A 305 -52.01 5.02 -21.26
N ASP A 306 -50.97 5.18 -22.08
CA ASP A 306 -50.75 4.45 -23.34
C ASP A 306 -50.12 3.05 -23.16
N GLY A 307 -49.90 2.63 -21.90
CA GLY A 307 -49.33 1.33 -21.55
C GLY A 307 -47.84 1.37 -21.22
N THR A 308 -47.25 0.19 -20.98
CA THR A 308 -45.83 0.08 -20.56
C THR A 308 -44.88 0.37 -21.72
N PRO A 309 -43.95 1.35 -21.59
CA PRO A 309 -42.91 1.60 -22.57
C PRO A 309 -42.07 0.37 -22.85
N LYS A 310 -41.90 0.01 -24.12
CA LYS A 310 -41.11 -1.14 -24.59
C LYS A 310 -39.76 -0.76 -25.17
N THR A 311 -39.56 0.52 -25.51
CA THR A 311 -38.33 1.03 -26.11
C THR A 311 -37.78 2.24 -25.34
N MET A 312 -36.46 2.47 -25.40
CA MET A 312 -35.84 3.64 -24.77
C MET A 312 -36.46 4.98 -25.21
N PRO A 313 -36.85 5.20 -26.49
CA PRO A 313 -37.58 6.41 -26.90
C PRO A 313 -39.00 6.52 -26.32
N GLU A 314 -39.74 5.42 -26.19
CA GLU A 314 -41.04 5.43 -25.51
C GLU A 314 -40.87 5.77 -24.01
N LEU A 315 -39.80 5.25 -23.38
CA LEU A 315 -39.46 5.59 -22.01
C LEU A 315 -39.06 7.06 -21.86
N GLN A 316 -38.30 7.60 -22.82
CA GLN A 316 -37.95 9.02 -22.88
C GLN A 316 -39.21 9.88 -22.97
N THR A 317 -40.14 9.53 -23.85
CA THR A 317 -41.42 10.26 -23.99
C THR A 317 -42.19 10.28 -22.67
N TYR A 318 -42.25 9.14 -21.96
CA TYR A 318 -42.85 9.07 -20.63
C TYR A 318 -42.09 9.92 -19.60
N TRP A 319 -40.75 9.93 -19.65
CA TRP A 319 -39.90 10.74 -18.77
C TRP A 319 -40.12 12.25 -18.98
N ASP A 320 -40.23 12.69 -20.23
CA ASP A 320 -40.44 14.11 -20.58
C ASP A 320 -41.83 14.61 -20.17
N LEU A 321 -42.82 13.71 -20.12
CA LEU A 321 -44.21 13.99 -19.71
C LEU A 321 -44.47 13.73 -18.22
N LEU A 322 -43.44 13.39 -17.44
CA LEU A 322 -43.58 12.97 -16.05
C LEU A 322 -43.93 14.17 -15.15
N GLU A 323 -45.20 14.29 -14.78
CA GLU A 323 -45.66 15.25 -13.77
C GLU A 323 -45.51 14.65 -12.36
N SER A 324 -44.66 15.25 -11.53
CA SER A 324 -44.40 14.83 -10.16
C SER A 324 -44.17 16.04 -9.25
N ASP A 325 -44.73 16.01 -8.04
CA ASP A 325 -44.58 17.07 -7.03
C ASP A 325 -43.12 17.27 -6.58
N LYS A 326 -42.29 16.24 -6.78
CA LYS A 326 -40.84 16.26 -6.52
C LYS A 326 -40.07 16.00 -7.80
N ARG A 327 -38.88 16.61 -7.93
CA ARG A 327 -37.96 16.34 -9.03
C ARG A 327 -37.40 14.92 -8.90
N VAL A 328 -37.65 14.09 -9.90
CA VAL A 328 -37.20 12.70 -9.93
C VAL A 328 -35.73 12.63 -10.40
N ILE A 329 -34.92 11.84 -9.71
CA ILE A 329 -33.51 11.57 -10.05
C ILE A 329 -33.33 10.07 -10.16
N LEU A 330 -32.83 9.59 -11.30
CA LEU A 330 -32.52 8.17 -11.51
C LEU A 330 -31.05 7.91 -11.18
N VAL A 331 -30.78 6.89 -10.37
CA VAL A 331 -29.43 6.44 -10.04
C VAL A 331 -29.26 4.99 -10.48
N PHE A 332 -28.50 4.77 -11.55
CA PHE A 332 -28.20 3.45 -12.09
C PHE A 332 -26.93 2.87 -11.47
N TYR A 333 -26.96 1.61 -11.05
CA TYR A 333 -25.81 0.89 -10.51
C TYR A 333 -25.92 -0.61 -10.83
N GLU A 334 -24.84 -1.38 -10.74
CA GLU A 334 -24.87 -2.84 -10.86
C GLU A 334 -24.48 -3.50 -9.53
N SER A 335 -25.41 -4.23 -8.89
CA SER A 335 -25.19 -4.83 -7.56
C SER A 335 -24.35 -6.11 -7.57
N THR A 336 -24.21 -6.76 -8.73
CA THR A 336 -23.38 -7.95 -8.93
C THR A 336 -22.57 -7.80 -10.21
N ALA A 337 -21.27 -8.09 -10.17
CA ALA A 337 -20.50 -8.33 -11.39
C ALA A 337 -21.13 -9.53 -12.12
N PRO A 338 -21.28 -9.50 -13.46
CA PRO A 338 -22.04 -10.52 -14.18
C PRO A 338 -21.49 -11.92 -13.89
N LEU A 339 -22.41 -12.84 -13.57
CA LEU A 339 -22.11 -14.26 -13.39
C LEU A 339 -21.46 -14.80 -14.67
N ILE A 340 -20.39 -15.57 -14.47
CA ILE A 340 -19.57 -16.21 -15.50
C ILE A 340 -20.46 -17.00 -16.47
N SER A 341 -20.51 -16.60 -17.74
CA SER A 341 -20.89 -17.47 -18.86
C SER A 341 -19.61 -17.98 -19.55
N PRO A 342 -19.55 -19.25 -20.01
CA PRO A 342 -18.32 -19.80 -20.58
C PRO A 342 -17.99 -19.16 -21.94
N LEU A 343 -16.74 -18.69 -22.05
CA LEU A 343 -15.93 -18.47 -23.25
C LEU A 343 -16.66 -18.29 -24.60
N ASP A 344 -16.74 -17.05 -25.04
CA ASP A 344 -16.74 -16.73 -26.47
C ASP A 344 -15.42 -16.03 -26.86
N ASN A 345 -14.82 -16.51 -27.95
CA ASN A 345 -13.43 -16.33 -28.38
C ASN A 345 -13.11 -14.95 -29.00
N THR A 346 -13.62 -13.85 -28.45
CA THR A 346 -13.35 -12.48 -28.97
C THR A 346 -12.63 -11.55 -27.98
N GLY A 347 -12.28 -12.01 -26.79
CA GLY A 347 -11.21 -11.40 -26.00
C GLY A 347 -11.48 -10.04 -25.35
N LEU A 348 -12.72 -9.53 -25.33
CA LEU A 348 -13.09 -8.38 -24.50
C LEU A 348 -14.43 -8.66 -23.80
N ARG A 349 -14.40 -8.71 -22.47
CA ARG A 349 -15.60 -8.74 -21.62
C ARG A 349 -16.20 -7.34 -21.58
N GLU A 350 -17.47 -7.17 -21.93
CA GLU A 350 -18.20 -5.94 -21.58
C GLU A 350 -18.42 -5.94 -20.06
N VAL A 351 -17.60 -5.17 -19.35
CA VAL A 351 -17.77 -4.90 -17.92
C VAL A 351 -18.52 -3.57 -17.81
N GLY A 352 -19.76 -3.60 -17.29
CA GLY A 352 -20.59 -2.41 -17.11
C GLY A 352 -21.88 -2.40 -17.95
N PHE A 353 -22.52 -1.24 -17.99
CA PHE A 353 -23.64 -0.93 -18.88
C PHE A 353 -23.18 -0.91 -20.35
N SER A 354 -24.06 -1.32 -21.27
CA SER A 354 -23.71 -1.28 -22.70
C SER A 354 -23.63 0.15 -23.22
N ASP A 355 -22.77 0.36 -24.20
CA ASP A 355 -22.57 1.64 -24.87
C ASP A 355 -23.88 2.16 -25.50
N THR A 356 -24.67 1.27 -26.11
CA THR A 356 -25.99 1.57 -26.68
C THR A 356 -26.94 2.16 -25.62
N PHE A 357 -26.95 1.58 -24.42
CA PHE A 357 -27.80 2.04 -23.33
C PHE A 357 -27.33 3.39 -22.77
N LEU A 358 -26.03 3.58 -22.58
CA LEU A 358 -25.46 4.86 -22.12
C LEU A 358 -25.72 5.98 -23.13
N ASP A 359 -25.58 5.72 -24.42
CA ASP A 359 -25.90 6.66 -25.49
C ASP A 359 -27.40 7.00 -25.51
N ALA A 360 -28.28 6.03 -25.25
CA ALA A 360 -29.71 6.27 -25.12
C ALA A 360 -30.02 7.16 -23.90
N LEU A 361 -29.45 6.86 -22.72
CA LEU A 361 -29.62 7.67 -21.52
C LEU A 361 -29.12 9.10 -21.69
N SER A 362 -28.04 9.31 -22.45
CA SER A 362 -27.48 10.65 -22.70
C SER A 362 -28.45 11.61 -23.43
N LYS A 363 -29.51 11.07 -24.03
CA LYS A 363 -30.54 11.84 -24.77
C LYS A 363 -31.72 12.26 -23.91
N PHE A 364 -31.86 11.74 -22.69
CA PHE A 364 -32.95 12.09 -21.78
C PHE A 364 -32.71 13.47 -21.17
N ASP A 365 -33.73 14.31 -21.03
CA ASP A 365 -33.58 15.60 -20.35
C ASP A 365 -33.84 15.45 -18.85
N GLY A 366 -32.83 15.66 -17.99
CA GLY A 366 -33.04 15.57 -16.53
C GLY A 366 -31.81 15.15 -15.76
N ALA A 367 -31.95 14.89 -14.46
CA ALA A 367 -30.83 14.52 -13.59
C ALA A 367 -30.70 13.00 -13.48
N ILE A 368 -29.80 12.41 -14.27
CA ILE A 368 -29.51 10.99 -14.28
C ILE A 368 -28.08 10.75 -13.77
N CYS A 369 -27.93 9.75 -12.91
CA CYS A 369 -26.66 9.34 -12.32
C CYS A 369 -26.40 7.88 -12.68
N VAL A 370 -25.15 7.55 -13.02
CA VAL A 370 -24.73 6.19 -13.37
C VAL A 370 -23.46 5.83 -12.60
N VAL A 371 -23.41 4.64 -12.01
CA VAL A 371 -22.28 4.14 -11.22
C VAL A 371 -21.69 2.89 -11.90
N THR A 372 -20.42 2.93 -12.35
CA THR A 372 -19.78 1.83 -13.12
C THR A 372 -18.37 1.44 -12.64
N SER A 373 -17.86 0.31 -13.15
CA SER A 373 -16.46 -0.14 -13.07
C SER A 373 -16.11 -0.97 -14.32
N PRO A 374 -15.03 -0.68 -15.08
CA PRO A 374 -14.22 0.55 -15.07
C PRO A 374 -15.05 1.77 -15.52
N PRO A 375 -14.53 3.02 -15.40
CA PRO A 375 -15.22 4.18 -15.99
C PRO A 375 -15.46 3.92 -17.49
N ALA A 376 -16.71 4.10 -17.94
CA ALA A 376 -17.08 3.81 -19.32
C ALA A 376 -16.21 4.66 -20.30
N PRO A 377 -15.70 4.11 -21.42
CA PRO A 377 -14.81 4.84 -22.33
C PRO A 377 -15.51 5.96 -23.12
N LEU A 378 -16.83 6.06 -23.04
CA LEU A 378 -17.57 7.00 -23.85
C LEU A 378 -17.58 8.37 -23.19
N LEU A 379 -17.13 9.33 -24.00
CA LEU A 379 -17.50 10.75 -24.09
C LEU A 379 -16.26 11.66 -24.12
N GLN A 380 -15.37 11.43 -25.09
CA GLN A 380 -14.41 12.43 -25.53
C GLN A 380 -15.16 13.65 -26.08
N GLY A 381 -15.27 14.68 -25.25
CA GLY A 381 -15.68 16.02 -25.62
C GLY A 381 -14.69 17.01 -25.03
N ASP A 382 -13.76 17.44 -25.88
CA ASP A 382 -12.85 18.59 -25.74
C ASP A 382 -11.93 18.63 -24.49
N GLU A 383 -10.68 18.20 -24.68
CA GLU A 383 -9.55 18.41 -23.75
C GLU A 383 -9.18 19.91 -23.68
N SER A 384 -10.03 20.75 -23.09
CA SER A 384 -9.65 22.13 -22.80
C SER A 384 -10.48 22.79 -21.69
N LYS A 385 -10.64 22.12 -20.55
CA LYS A 385 -10.87 22.78 -19.24
C LYS A 385 -10.71 21.79 -18.09
N SER A 386 -9.67 22.02 -17.30
CA SER A 386 -9.31 21.27 -16.10
C SER A 386 -10.29 21.48 -14.95
N ILE A 387 -10.82 20.40 -14.36
CA ILE A 387 -11.15 20.27 -12.94
C ILE A 387 -10.96 18.79 -12.56
N SER A 388 -10.09 18.50 -11.59
CA SER A 388 -9.88 17.25 -10.81
C SER A 388 -10.25 15.87 -11.42
N PRO A 389 -9.38 14.84 -11.38
CA PRO A 389 -9.63 13.50 -11.96
C PRO A 389 -10.75 12.67 -11.28
N SER A 390 -11.53 13.27 -10.38
CA SER A 390 -12.65 12.66 -9.64
C SER A 390 -14.04 12.94 -10.21
N PHE A 391 -14.16 13.77 -11.26
CA PHE A 391 -15.45 14.15 -11.84
C PHE A 391 -15.44 14.03 -13.36
N TRP A 392 -16.22 13.09 -13.91
CA TRP A 392 -16.43 12.95 -15.35
C TRP A 392 -17.70 13.70 -15.75
N HIS A 393 -17.63 14.55 -16.78
CA HIS A 393 -18.70 15.48 -17.17
C HIS A 393 -18.96 15.43 -18.69
N ARG A 394 -20.24 15.48 -19.11
CA ARG A 394 -20.63 15.86 -20.47
C ARG A 394 -21.74 16.92 -20.39
N GLU A 395 -21.51 18.09 -20.96
CA GLU A 395 -22.59 19.08 -21.18
C GLU A 395 -23.48 18.59 -22.34
N GLY A 396 -24.79 18.50 -22.09
CA GLY A 396 -25.78 18.24 -23.13
C GLY A 396 -25.90 19.42 -24.10
N ILE A 397 -26.45 19.17 -25.29
CA ILE A 397 -26.53 20.12 -26.43
C ILE A 397 -27.30 21.42 -26.09
N ASN A 398 -27.97 21.51 -24.93
CA ASN A 398 -28.70 22.69 -24.46
C ASN A 398 -28.24 23.23 -23.09
N GLY A 399 -27.06 22.86 -22.60
CA GLY A 399 -26.49 23.43 -21.36
C GLY A 399 -27.14 22.97 -20.04
N ALA A 400 -28.02 21.96 -20.08
CA ALA A 400 -28.51 21.30 -18.87
C ALA A 400 -27.57 20.14 -18.48
N ARG A 401 -27.22 20.06 -17.19
CA ARG A 401 -26.39 19.00 -16.57
C ARG A 401 -27.20 17.71 -16.47
N VAL A 402 -26.94 16.73 -17.33
CA VAL A 402 -27.86 15.60 -17.51
C VAL A 402 -27.37 14.25 -17.00
N LEU A 403 -26.11 13.88 -17.24
CA LEU A 403 -25.59 12.55 -16.89
C LEU A 403 -24.31 12.68 -16.06
N GLN A 404 -24.34 12.20 -14.82
CA GLN A 404 -23.15 12.15 -13.95
C GLN A 404 -22.71 10.71 -13.73
N CYS A 405 -21.44 10.42 -14.03
CA CYS A 405 -20.84 9.12 -13.80
C CYS A 405 -20.00 9.15 -12.51
N PHE A 406 -20.20 8.17 -11.64
CA PHE A 406 -19.36 7.94 -10.46
C PHE A 406 -18.69 6.58 -10.55
N SER A 407 -17.45 6.50 -10.04
CA SER A 407 -16.79 5.20 -9.93
C SER A 407 -17.37 4.42 -8.76
N SER A 408 -17.71 3.17 -9.03
CA SER A 408 -18.06 2.18 -8.00
C SER A 408 -16.99 2.00 -6.91
N SER A 409 -15.75 2.41 -7.15
CA SER A 409 -14.65 2.34 -6.17
C SER A 409 -14.52 3.58 -5.28
N GLN A 410 -15.41 4.57 -5.40
CA GLN A 410 -15.32 5.82 -4.62
C GLN A 410 -15.70 5.58 -3.14
N PRO A 411 -14.82 5.94 -2.18
CA PRO A 411 -15.04 5.67 -0.75
C PRO A 411 -16.16 6.51 -0.12
N GLN A 412 -16.51 7.65 -0.71
CA GLN A 412 -17.61 8.53 -0.29
C GLN A 412 -18.72 8.60 -1.34
N LEU A 413 -18.91 7.54 -2.13
CA LEU A 413 -19.87 7.50 -3.25
C LEU A 413 -21.25 8.07 -2.90
N VAL A 414 -21.81 7.71 -1.74
CA VAL A 414 -23.12 8.20 -1.27
C VAL A 414 -23.09 9.71 -1.02
N GLU A 415 -22.05 10.21 -0.35
CA GLU A 415 -21.90 11.65 -0.05
C GLU A 415 -21.62 12.45 -1.32
N ASP A 416 -20.86 11.90 -2.26
CA ASP A 416 -20.54 12.52 -3.55
C ASP A 416 -21.78 12.63 -4.44
N ILE A 417 -22.59 11.57 -4.51
CA ILE A 417 -23.89 11.59 -5.19
C ILE A 417 -24.80 12.63 -4.54
N VAL A 418 -24.90 12.67 -3.21
CA VAL A 418 -25.73 13.66 -2.49
C VAL A 418 -25.23 15.09 -2.73
N ARG A 419 -23.90 15.31 -2.76
CA ARG A 419 -23.30 16.62 -3.06
C ARG A 419 -23.61 17.06 -4.49
N TRP A 420 -23.55 16.13 -5.45
CA TRP A 420 -23.97 16.40 -6.82
C TRP A 420 -25.47 16.74 -6.89
N ILE A 421 -26.33 15.95 -6.25
CA ILE A 421 -27.77 16.21 -6.15
C ILE A 421 -28.04 17.63 -5.61
N ARG A 422 -27.33 18.06 -4.56
CA ARG A 422 -27.42 19.44 -4.04
C ARG A 422 -27.00 20.51 -5.05
N ALA A 423 -26.03 20.22 -5.92
CA ALA A 423 -25.50 21.18 -6.88
C ALA A 423 -26.37 21.34 -8.13
N ILE A 424 -27.29 20.39 -8.37
CA ILE A 424 -28.26 20.44 -9.47
C ILE A 424 -29.68 20.77 -8.98
N HIS A 425 -29.94 20.69 -7.67
CA HIS A 425 -31.13 21.19 -7.00
C HIS A 425 -31.18 22.71 -7.04
#